data_AF-A0A963A085-F1
#
_entry.id   AF-A0A963A085-F1
#
_cell.length_a   1.000
_cell.length_b   1.000
_cell.length_c   1.000
_cell.angle_alpha   90.00
_cell.angle_beta   90.00
_cell.angle_gamma   90.00
#
_symmetry.space_group_name_H-M   'P 1'
#
loop_
_entity.id
_entity.type
_entity.pdbx_description
1 polymer ?
#
loop_
_entity_poly.entity_id
_entity_poly.type
_entity_poly.pdbx_seq_one_letter_code
_entity_poly.pdbx_strand_id
1 'polypeptide(L)' 'MSTNEYKRRRGQLMRMMGPDSIAILPSAPVVRRNRDAHYRYRPDSDFYYLT' A
#
# COMPACT_ATOMS: atom_id res chain seq x y z
N MET A 1 3.21 8.99 -10.54
CA MET A 1 3.37 7.69 -11.23
C MET A 1 2.24 7.51 -12.23
N SER A 2 2.47 6.75 -13.31
CA SER A 2 1.42 6.32 -14.23
C SER A 2 0.72 5.05 -13.72
N THR A 3 -0.56 4.88 -14.01
CA THR A 3 -1.34 3.65 -13.72
C THR A 3 -0.65 2.39 -14.24
N ASN A 4 0.11 2.49 -15.34
CA ASN A 4 0.85 1.36 -15.90
C ASN A 4 2.05 0.93 -15.03
N GLU A 5 2.67 1.86 -14.31
CA GLU A 5 3.79 1.57 -13.40
C GLU A 5 3.32 0.72 -12.21
N TYR A 6 2.18 1.07 -11.62
CA TYR A 6 1.60 0.30 -10.52
C TYR A 6 1.19 -1.11 -10.96
N LYS A 7 0.61 -1.26 -12.16
CA LYS A 7 0.32 -2.59 -12.75
C LYS A 7 1.59 -3.43 -12.90
N ARG A 8 2.69 -2.84 -13.38
CA ARG A 8 3.98 -3.53 -13.55
C ARG A 8 4.52 -4.05 -12.21
N ARG A 9 4.49 -3.22 -11.16
CA ARG A 9 4.97 -3.58 -9.82
C ARG A 9 4.15 -4.71 -9.20
N ARG A 10 2.81 -4.65 -9.30
CA ARG A 10 1.95 -5.75 -8.86
C ARG A 10 2.23 -7.04 -9.63
N GLY A 11 2.47 -6.96 -10.94
CA GLY A 11 2.85 -8.12 -11.74
C GLY A 11 4.22 -8.70 -11.36
N GLN A 12 5.15 -7.90 -10.85
CA GLN A 12 6.41 -8.40 -10.28
C GLN A 12 6.17 -9.11 -8.94
N LEU A 13 5.36 -8.52 -8.05
CA LEU A 13 5.01 -9.12 -6.77
C LEU A 13 4.33 -10.49 -6.96
N MET A 14 3.34 -10.58 -7.85
CA MET A 14 2.62 -11.83 -8.13
C MET A 14 3.53 -12.94 -8.66
N ARG A 15 4.56 -12.61 -9.44
CA ARG A 15 5.56 -13.59 -9.90
C ARG A 15 6.41 -14.17 -8.78
N MET A 16 6.61 -13.42 -7.69
CA MET A 16 7.39 -13.88 -6.53
C MET A 16 6.57 -14.71 -5.55
N MET A 17 5.25 -14.50 -5.47
CA MET A 17 4.39 -15.15 -4.47
C MET A 17 4.11 -16.64 -4.77
N GLY A 18 4.22 -17.06 -6.03
CA GLY A 18 3.94 -18.45 -6.43
C GLY A 18 2.44 -18.73 -6.65
N PRO A 19 2.10 -19.92 -7.17
CA PRO A 19 0.72 -20.30 -7.47
C PRO A 19 -0.14 -20.41 -6.19
N ASP A 20 -1.45 -20.24 -6.33
CA ASP A 20 -2.45 -20.38 -5.26
C ASP A 20 -2.18 -19.55 -3.99
N SER A 21 -1.63 -18.35 -4.17
CA SER A 21 -1.30 -17.42 -3.10
C SER A 21 -2.14 -16.14 -3.15
N ILE A 22 -2.25 -15.45 -2.01
CA ILE A 22 -2.93 -14.16 -1.87
C ILE A 22 -2.10 -13.20 -1.01
N ALA A 23 -2.06 -11.93 -1.40
CA ALA A 23 -1.43 -10.86 -0.64
C ALA A 23 -2.49 -9.84 -0.23
N ILE A 24 -2.50 -9.49 1.06
CA ILE A 24 -3.38 -8.49 1.64
C ILE A 24 -2.49 -7.39 2.21
N LEU A 25 -2.59 -6.18 1.67
CA LEU A 25 -1.84 -5.01 2.12
C LEU A 25 -2.79 -4.00 2.75
N PRO A 26 -2.78 -3.81 4.08
CA PRO A 26 -3.50 -2.71 4.70
C PRO A 26 -2.79 -1.38 4.42
N SER A 27 -3.54 -0.28 4.39
CA SER A 27 -2.93 1.06 4.44
C SER A 27 -2.63 1.45 5.89
N ALA A 28 -1.84 2.52 6.07
CA ALA A 28 -1.53 3.03 7.39
C ALA A 28 -2.79 3.50 8.13
N PRO A 29 -2.88 3.33 9.46
CA PRO A 29 -3.97 3.91 10.23
C PRO A 29 -3.80 5.42 10.40
N VAL A 30 -4.89 6.13 10.69
CA VAL A 30 -4.83 7.55 11.05
C VAL A 30 -4.27 7.69 12.47
N VAL A 31 -3.22 8.51 12.63
CA VAL A 31 -2.56 8.72 13.93
C VAL A 31 -3.13 9.96 14.62
N ARG A 32 -3.58 9.81 15.88
CA ARG A 32 -4.01 10.94 16.72
C ARG A 32 -2.82 11.76 17.17
N ARG A 33 -2.94 13.09 17.10
CA ARG A 33 -1.94 14.04 17.61
C ARG A 33 -2.30 14.50 19.02
N ASN A 34 -3.52 15.04 19.21
CA ASN A 34 -3.99 15.54 20.51
C ASN A 34 -5.51 15.64 20.54
N ARG A 35 -6.16 15.08 21.57
CA ARG A 35 -7.63 14.97 21.69
C ARG A 35 -8.25 14.46 20.39
N ASP A 36 -9.02 15.29 19.70
CA ASP A 36 -9.74 15.05 18.46
C ASP A 36 -8.94 15.39 17.19
N ALA A 37 -7.76 16.01 17.34
CA ALA A 37 -6.90 16.33 16.21
C ALA A 37 -5.96 15.17 15.84
N HIS A 38 -5.83 14.94 14.54
CA HIS A 38 -4.97 13.91 13.94
C HIS A 38 -3.75 14.54 13.26
N TYR A 39 -2.68 13.75 13.12
CA TYR A 39 -1.60 14.11 12.20
C TYR A 39 -2.09 14.04 10.75
N ARG A 40 -1.38 14.72 9.83
CA ARG A 40 -1.65 14.56 8.41
C ARG A 40 -1.49 13.08 8.04
N TYR A 41 -2.49 12.55 7.35
CA TYR A 41 -2.47 11.17 6.90
C TYR A 41 -1.25 10.91 6.02
N ARG A 42 -0.52 9.85 6.35
CA ARG A 42 0.59 9.34 5.55
C ARG A 42 0.24 7.89 5.22
N PRO A 43 -0.08 7.57 3.95
CA PRO A 43 -0.27 6.19 3.53
C PRO A 43 0.95 5.34 3.86
N ASP A 44 0.71 4.05 4.04
CA ASP A 44 1.81 3.10 4.12
C ASP A 44 2.61 3.11 2.82
N SER A 45 3.93 2.99 2.92
CA SER A 45 4.82 3.16 1.78
C SER A 45 4.72 2.00 0.78
N ASP A 46 4.53 0.77 1.26
CA ASP A 46 4.38 -0.39 0.38
C ASP A 46 3.02 -0.38 -0.28
N PHE A 47 1.97 -0.03 0.47
CA PHE A 47 0.65 0.20 -0.09
C PHE A 47 0.71 1.25 -1.21
N TYR A 48 1.27 2.43 -0.92
CA TYR A 48 1.38 3.54 -1.87
C TYR A 48 2.29 3.21 -3.07
N TYR A 49 3.29 2.34 -2.88
CA TYR A 49 4.18 1.91 -3.96
C TYR A 49 3.47 1.00 -4.98
N LEU A 50 2.46 0.25 -4.52
CA LEU A 50 1.74 -0.77 -5.29
C LEU A 50 0.37 -0.32 -5.81
N THR A 51 -0.22 0.75 -5.29
CA THR A 51 -1.51 1.31 -5.72
C THR A 51 -1.37 2.60 -6.50
#